data_AF-A0A9E0T540-F1
#
_entry.id   AF-A0A9E0T540-F1
#
_cell.length_a   1.000
_cell.length_b   1.000
_cell.length_c   1.000
_cell.angle_alpha   90.00
_cell.angle_beta   90.00
_cell.angle_gamma   90.00
#
_symmetry.space_group_name_H-M   'P 1'
#
loop_
_entity.id
_entity.type
_entity.pdbx_description
1 polymer ?
#
loop_
_entity_poly.entity_id
_entity_poly.type
_entity_poly.pdbx_seq_one_letter_code
_entity_poly.pdbx_strand_id
1 'polypeptide(L)'
;MGKSLIVFFSCLVLLVLSQAGCTLAAQNKKPTSVVAPAVNDFTCTGPVHAQAIQLWERSARPYVTQQLQNGLNKSGNVYVLYYTQEELQSFVEMTRRCKDLQQIDELASTLNMSFAALRPLPDDPTSTGWVCTGGSTCTTTNKLLGKEVPLCSMQFLGLIGAIATNIVENVRPDRRTPAESAFLENASSTMALQVNRWLSPDYSAWVDDRLHMTPTSVKDGSAKYFYQDKDLWLKTALSDLAELQQASVNMGTAGAAALKQLQSKRDLIAKMFSLFLKRTTIESSVYGPRATLDKGYWRLYTDNRYARYNDTASPVSCNKDDQGRMIKSLRVQSTPDYIDVDMSWDISHARRLVPALDTFVRNKANITKVFGYSSNAFDPVMLQRAFANQIVDTIWNKDRTHPLFSNFWDGQNGWYRVGYDNGTGECRSGEAPYSLAWSFPTGSYPQWGAFDSTIRTLGRQLYQLVSSPEAAPFIDRYYPQLKPSSTPKEIRDIWMLTLASSLIGA
;
A
#
# COMPACT_ATOMS: atom_id res chain seq x y z
N MET A 1 -24.86 -23.64 51.36
CA MET A 1 -26.30 -23.49 51.03
C MET A 1 -26.41 -23.29 49.53
N GLY A 2 -27.29 -24.02 48.86
CA GLY A 2 -27.66 -23.81 47.45
C GLY A 2 -26.95 -24.69 46.41
N LYS A 3 -27.53 -25.87 46.15
CA LYS A 3 -27.26 -26.75 45.00
C LYS A 3 -28.08 -26.32 43.78
N SER A 4 -27.74 -26.92 42.62
CA SER A 4 -28.57 -27.16 41.41
C SER A 4 -28.35 -26.15 40.26
N LEU A 5 -28.33 -26.53 38.96
CA LEU A 5 -28.55 -27.80 38.28
C LEU A 5 -27.96 -27.72 36.85
N ILE A 6 -27.44 -28.84 36.35
CA ILE A 6 -27.13 -29.10 34.93
C ILE A 6 -28.41 -29.55 34.22
N VAL A 7 -28.68 -29.06 33.01
CA VAL A 7 -29.61 -29.70 32.06
C VAL A 7 -29.05 -29.65 30.63
N PHE A 8 -28.80 -30.84 30.09
CA PHE A 8 -28.61 -31.16 28.68
C PHE A 8 -29.96 -31.11 27.94
N PHE A 9 -29.98 -30.71 26.66
CA PHE A 9 -31.03 -31.11 25.73
C PHE A 9 -30.44 -31.44 24.36
N SER A 10 -30.35 -32.75 24.10
CA SER A 10 -30.34 -33.34 22.76
C SER A 10 -31.80 -33.48 22.31
N CYS A 11 -32.11 -33.17 21.05
CA CYS A 11 -33.32 -33.69 20.42
C CYS A 11 -33.05 -34.05 18.96
N LEU A 12 -33.12 -35.35 18.74
CA LEU A 12 -33.13 -36.11 17.49
C LEU A 12 -34.60 -36.27 17.08
N VAL A 13 -35.00 -35.89 15.86
CA VAL A 13 -36.30 -36.32 15.29
C VAL A 13 -36.13 -36.70 13.81
N LEU A 14 -36.76 -37.84 13.52
CA LEU A 14 -36.74 -38.66 12.31
C LEU A 14 -37.42 -38.08 11.07
N LEU A 15 -37.02 -38.68 9.94
CA LEU A 15 -37.64 -38.72 8.62
C LEU A 15 -39.17 -38.94 8.62
N VAL A 16 -39.84 -38.29 7.66
CA VAL A 16 -40.97 -38.86 6.92
C VAL A 16 -40.75 -38.65 5.42
N LEU A 17 -40.84 -39.76 4.68
CA LEU A 17 -40.82 -39.88 3.23
C LEU A 17 -42.11 -39.33 2.61
N SER A 18 -42.01 -38.64 1.48
CA SER A 18 -43.02 -38.70 0.43
C SER A 18 -42.37 -38.69 -0.95
N GLN A 19 -42.63 -39.77 -1.70
CA GLN A 19 -42.32 -39.92 -3.10
C GLN A 19 -43.43 -39.25 -3.92
N ALA A 20 -43.04 -38.45 -4.91
CA ALA A 20 -43.89 -38.17 -6.06
C ALA A 20 -42.99 -38.08 -7.29
N GLY A 21 -43.18 -39.04 -8.20
CA GLY A 21 -42.42 -39.16 -9.43
C GLY A 21 -42.78 -38.07 -10.44
N CYS A 22 -41.76 -37.59 -11.15
CA CYS A 22 -41.90 -37.03 -12.48
C CYS A 22 -40.79 -37.59 -13.35
N THR A 23 -41.21 -38.40 -14.32
CA THR A 23 -40.43 -38.91 -15.44
C THR A 23 -40.07 -37.76 -16.37
N LEU A 24 -38.78 -37.47 -16.51
CA LEU A 24 -38.26 -36.63 -17.59
C LEU A 24 -37.24 -37.43 -18.40
N ALA A 25 -37.49 -37.45 -19.70
CA ALA A 25 -36.78 -38.21 -20.71
C ALA A 25 -35.29 -37.85 -20.78
N ALA A 26 -34.46 -38.89 -20.77
CA ALA A 26 -33.03 -38.80 -21.00
C ALA A 26 -32.75 -38.43 -22.46
N GLN A 27 -32.36 -37.16 -22.69
CA GLN A 27 -31.64 -36.79 -23.91
C GLN A 27 -30.15 -37.03 -23.67
N ASN A 28 -29.61 -38.02 -24.38
CA ASN A 28 -28.17 -38.26 -24.52
C ASN A 28 -27.51 -37.07 -25.25
N LYS A 29 -27.16 -36.03 -24.50
CA LYS A 29 -26.16 -35.05 -24.92
C LYS A 29 -24.79 -35.62 -24.58
N LYS A 30 -24.01 -35.97 -25.61
CA LYS A 30 -22.56 -36.14 -25.50
C LYS A 30 -22.01 -34.97 -24.67
N PRO A 31 -21.19 -35.21 -23.62
CA PRO A 31 -20.50 -34.13 -22.95
C PRO A 31 -19.52 -33.54 -23.96
N THR A 32 -19.89 -32.44 -24.58
CA THR A 32 -18.91 -31.49 -25.09
C THR A 32 -18.00 -31.18 -23.93
N SER A 33 -16.75 -31.62 -24.00
CA SER A 33 -15.72 -31.20 -23.06
C SER A 33 -15.64 -29.69 -23.16
N VAL A 34 -16.31 -29.02 -22.22
CA VAL A 34 -16.03 -27.62 -21.94
C VAL A 34 -14.60 -27.63 -21.49
N VAL A 35 -13.69 -27.24 -22.38
CA VAL A 35 -12.32 -26.89 -22.01
C VAL A 35 -12.48 -25.92 -20.86
N ALA A 36 -12.09 -26.34 -19.65
CA ALA A 36 -12.11 -25.47 -18.49
C ALA A 36 -11.38 -24.19 -18.91
N PRO A 37 -12.02 -23.01 -18.83
CA PRO A 37 -11.41 -21.78 -19.30
C PRO A 37 -10.04 -21.67 -18.63
N ALA A 38 -9.02 -21.33 -19.41
CA ALA A 38 -7.66 -21.22 -18.91
C ALA A 38 -7.68 -20.29 -17.68
N VAL A 39 -7.51 -20.88 -16.49
CA VAL A 39 -7.63 -20.21 -15.17
C VAL A 39 -6.58 -19.09 -14.98
N ASN A 40 -5.73 -18.88 -15.99
CA ASN A 40 -4.50 -18.08 -15.97
C ASN A 40 -4.41 -17.07 -17.14
N ASP A 41 -5.52 -16.60 -17.68
CA ASP A 41 -5.49 -15.48 -18.65
C ASP A 41 -5.61 -14.13 -17.91
N PHE A 42 -4.51 -13.39 -17.93
CA PHE A 42 -4.27 -12.10 -17.26
C PHE A 42 -4.33 -10.91 -18.23
N THR A 43 -4.96 -11.06 -19.40
CA THR A 43 -5.25 -9.95 -20.31
C THR A 43 -6.35 -9.04 -19.74
N CYS A 44 -6.48 -7.82 -20.29
CA CYS A 44 -7.53 -6.86 -19.91
C CYS A 44 -8.96 -7.27 -20.31
N THR A 45 -9.13 -8.46 -20.88
CA THR A 45 -10.43 -9.05 -21.20
C THR A 45 -10.53 -10.49 -20.69
N GLY A 46 -9.52 -10.92 -19.93
CA GLY A 46 -9.39 -12.29 -19.44
C GLY A 46 -10.24 -12.57 -18.19
N PRO A 47 -10.35 -13.84 -17.79
CA PRO A 47 -11.10 -14.26 -16.60
C PRO A 47 -10.56 -13.62 -15.31
N VAL A 48 -9.25 -13.36 -15.19
CA VAL A 48 -8.68 -12.73 -13.99
C VAL A 48 -9.07 -11.24 -13.91
N HIS A 49 -9.15 -10.55 -15.06
CA HIS A 49 -9.70 -9.19 -15.12
C HIS A 49 -11.17 -9.15 -14.74
N ALA A 50 -11.99 -10.04 -15.31
CA ALA A 50 -13.40 -10.14 -14.92
C ALA A 50 -13.57 -10.42 -13.41
N GLN A 51 -12.70 -11.25 -12.82
CA GLN A 51 -12.69 -11.48 -11.37
C GLN A 51 -12.34 -10.20 -10.58
N ALA A 52 -11.33 -9.45 -10.99
CA ALA A 52 -10.97 -8.18 -10.35
C ALA A 52 -12.14 -7.18 -10.38
N ILE A 53 -12.83 -7.05 -11.53
CA ILE A 53 -14.03 -6.22 -11.65
C ILE A 53 -15.13 -6.70 -10.69
N GLN A 54 -15.38 -8.01 -10.60
CA GLN A 54 -16.38 -8.55 -9.66
C GLN A 54 -16.01 -8.30 -8.19
N LEU A 55 -14.74 -8.44 -7.81
CA LEU A 55 -14.26 -8.14 -6.46
C LEU A 55 -14.44 -6.66 -6.12
N TRP A 56 -14.18 -5.77 -7.07
CA TRP A 56 -14.48 -4.35 -6.94
C TRP A 56 -15.97 -4.09 -6.70
N GLU A 57 -16.83 -4.60 -7.58
CA GLU A 57 -18.27 -4.34 -7.55
C GLU A 57 -18.96 -4.90 -6.30
N ARG A 58 -18.62 -6.14 -5.93
CA ARG A 58 -19.29 -6.88 -4.84
C ARG A 58 -18.76 -6.55 -3.46
N SER A 59 -17.45 -6.29 -3.35
CA SER A 59 -16.76 -6.23 -2.05
C SER A 59 -16.07 -4.88 -1.83
N ALA A 60 -15.09 -4.51 -2.66
CA ALA A 60 -14.24 -3.36 -2.37
C ALA A 60 -14.97 -2.02 -2.45
N ARG A 61 -15.76 -1.75 -3.50
CA ARG A 61 -16.50 -0.48 -3.64
C ARG A 61 -17.48 -0.25 -2.48
N PRO A 62 -18.35 -1.21 -2.11
CA PRO A 62 -19.20 -1.05 -0.92
C PRO A 62 -18.41 -0.85 0.38
N TYR A 63 -17.31 -1.59 0.56
CA TYR A 63 -16.46 -1.45 1.76
C TYR A 63 -15.84 -0.05 1.84
N VAL A 64 -15.16 0.41 0.80
CA VAL A 64 -14.49 1.72 0.77
C VAL A 64 -15.50 2.85 0.92
N THR A 65 -16.65 2.74 0.23
CA THR A 65 -17.76 3.70 0.40
C THR A 65 -18.18 3.79 1.86
N GLN A 66 -18.35 2.64 2.53
CA GLN A 66 -18.70 2.59 3.94
C GLN A 66 -17.60 3.16 4.84
N GLN A 67 -16.32 2.88 4.57
CA GLN A 67 -15.20 3.43 5.35
C GLN A 67 -15.10 4.95 5.20
N LEU A 68 -15.29 5.49 3.99
CA LEU A 68 -15.28 6.94 3.76
C LEU A 68 -16.49 7.62 4.42
N GLN A 69 -17.68 7.05 4.28
CA GLN A 69 -18.89 7.62 4.87
C GLN A 69 -18.89 7.54 6.40
N ASN A 70 -18.69 6.34 6.95
CA ASN A 70 -18.83 6.11 8.39
C ASN A 70 -17.51 6.34 9.13
N GLY A 71 -16.41 5.78 8.62
CA GLY A 71 -15.10 5.89 9.28
C GLY A 71 -14.54 7.31 9.19
N LEU A 72 -14.38 7.85 7.98
CA LEU A 72 -13.79 9.17 7.77
C LEU A 72 -14.78 10.29 8.10
N ASN A 73 -15.89 10.39 7.36
CA ASN A 73 -16.76 11.57 7.41
C ASN A 73 -17.55 11.65 8.71
N LYS A 74 -18.10 10.53 9.20
CA LYS A 74 -18.90 10.50 10.43
C LYS A 74 -18.06 10.35 11.70
N SER A 75 -17.13 9.39 11.73
CA SER A 75 -16.32 9.10 12.92
C SER A 75 -15.03 9.92 13.01
N GLY A 76 -14.58 10.57 11.93
CA GLY A 76 -13.35 11.37 11.94
C GLY A 76 -12.06 10.55 11.96
N ASN A 77 -12.12 9.29 11.56
CA ASN A 77 -10.96 8.40 11.50
C ASN A 77 -10.18 8.59 10.19
N VAL A 78 -9.12 9.41 10.23
CA VAL A 78 -8.31 9.70 9.04
C VAL A 78 -7.45 8.53 8.55
N TYR A 79 -7.25 7.48 9.35
CA TYR A 79 -6.54 6.28 8.90
C TYR A 79 -7.27 5.53 7.79
N VAL A 80 -8.57 5.78 7.60
CA VAL A 80 -9.30 5.32 6.41
C VAL A 80 -8.56 5.70 5.13
N LEU A 81 -8.06 6.94 5.05
CA LEU A 81 -7.32 7.44 3.89
C LEU A 81 -6.02 6.66 3.63
N TYR A 82 -5.32 6.32 4.71
CA TYR A 82 -4.11 5.52 4.67
C TYR A 82 -4.40 4.12 4.09
N TYR A 83 -5.41 3.43 4.61
CA TYR A 83 -5.76 2.08 4.14
C TYR A 83 -6.33 2.09 2.72
N THR A 84 -7.19 3.06 2.38
CA THR A 84 -7.77 3.17 1.03
C THR A 84 -6.70 3.26 -0.06
N GLN A 85 -5.57 3.93 0.20
CA GLN A 85 -4.45 3.93 -0.75
C GLN A 85 -3.86 2.52 -0.94
N GLU A 86 -3.59 1.80 0.15
CA GLU A 86 -3.00 0.46 0.07
C GLU A 86 -3.93 -0.53 -0.63
N GLU A 87 -5.23 -0.41 -0.39
CA GLU A 87 -6.28 -1.28 -0.88
C GLU A 87 -6.59 -1.08 -2.37
N LEU A 88 -6.50 0.17 -2.87
CA LEU A 88 -6.99 0.51 -4.21
C LEU A 88 -5.90 0.81 -5.24
N GLN A 89 -4.65 1.05 -4.84
CA GLN A 89 -3.62 1.49 -5.78
C GLN A 89 -3.47 0.53 -6.97
N SER A 90 -3.40 -0.78 -6.74
CA SER A 90 -3.24 -1.75 -7.82
C SER A 90 -4.43 -1.73 -8.79
N PHE A 91 -5.64 -1.54 -8.26
CA PHE A 91 -6.86 -1.50 -9.04
C PHE A 91 -6.93 -0.23 -9.89
N VAL A 92 -6.54 0.93 -9.34
CA VAL A 92 -6.40 2.18 -10.12
C VAL A 92 -5.43 2.02 -11.28
N GLU A 93 -4.27 1.39 -11.05
CA GLU A 93 -3.29 1.17 -12.12
C GLU A 93 -3.77 0.12 -13.13
N MET A 94 -4.55 -0.89 -12.71
CA MET A 94 -5.19 -1.84 -13.62
C MET A 94 -6.20 -1.13 -14.54
N THR A 95 -7.11 -0.32 -13.98
CA THR A 95 -8.12 0.38 -14.79
C THR A 95 -7.47 1.35 -15.78
N ARG A 96 -6.32 1.94 -15.41
CA ARG A 96 -5.50 2.73 -16.33
C ARG A 96 -4.99 1.89 -17.51
N ARG A 97 -4.34 0.75 -17.23
CA ARG A 97 -3.78 -0.13 -18.27
C ARG A 97 -4.87 -0.70 -19.19
N CYS A 98 -6.02 -1.06 -18.62
CA CYS A 98 -7.12 -1.68 -19.34
C CYS A 98 -8.15 -0.70 -19.92
N LYS A 99 -8.04 0.59 -19.58
CA LYS A 99 -8.96 1.65 -19.99
C LYS A 99 -10.41 1.35 -19.58
N ASP A 100 -10.57 0.86 -18.35
CA ASP A 100 -11.86 0.49 -17.77
C ASP A 100 -12.65 1.75 -17.38
N LEU A 101 -13.21 2.46 -18.37
CA LEU A 101 -13.80 3.79 -18.20
C LEU A 101 -14.91 3.84 -17.13
N GLN A 102 -15.71 2.78 -17.04
CA GLN A 102 -16.74 2.68 -15.99
C GLN A 102 -16.11 2.67 -14.60
N GLN A 103 -15.08 1.85 -14.38
CA GLN A 103 -14.43 1.74 -13.07
C GLN A 103 -13.64 3.01 -12.73
N ILE A 104 -13.11 3.73 -13.72
CA ILE A 104 -12.51 5.07 -13.53
C ILE A 104 -13.54 6.05 -12.96
N ASP A 105 -14.74 6.14 -13.56
CA ASP A 105 -15.84 6.97 -13.07
C ASP A 105 -16.29 6.56 -11.66
N GLU A 106 -16.45 5.26 -11.42
CA GLU A 106 -16.86 4.74 -10.10
C GLU A 106 -15.83 5.03 -9.00
N LEU A 107 -14.53 4.92 -9.31
CA LEU A 107 -13.44 5.29 -8.39
C LEU A 107 -13.47 6.80 -8.08
N ALA A 108 -13.61 7.64 -9.12
CA ALA A 108 -13.70 9.08 -8.97
C ALA A 108 -14.90 9.48 -8.09
N SER A 109 -16.09 8.93 -8.40
CA SER A 109 -17.32 9.15 -7.64
C SER A 109 -17.19 8.72 -6.17
N THR A 110 -16.65 7.52 -5.93
CA THR A 110 -16.48 6.97 -4.58
C THR A 110 -15.51 7.82 -3.75
N LEU A 111 -14.35 8.17 -4.29
CA LEU A 111 -13.32 8.88 -3.53
C LEU A 111 -13.58 10.39 -3.42
N ASN A 112 -14.44 10.98 -4.26
CA ASN A 112 -14.83 12.38 -4.14
C ASN A 112 -15.47 12.67 -2.77
N MET A 113 -16.06 11.67 -2.11
CA MET A 113 -16.62 11.77 -0.75
C MET A 113 -15.59 12.16 0.32
N SER A 114 -14.29 11.88 0.08
CA SER A 114 -13.22 12.17 1.03
C SER A 114 -12.95 13.67 1.20
N PHE A 115 -13.25 14.49 0.18
CA PHE A 115 -13.03 15.93 0.24
C PHE A 115 -14.00 16.62 1.21
N ALA A 116 -15.17 16.01 1.49
CA ALA A 116 -16.11 16.51 2.50
C ALA A 116 -15.55 16.45 3.93
N ALA A 117 -14.49 15.68 4.18
CA ALA A 117 -13.80 15.63 5.47
C ALA A 117 -12.66 16.66 5.62
N LEU A 118 -12.36 17.45 4.58
CA LEU A 118 -11.40 18.55 4.70
C LEU A 118 -11.94 19.61 5.67
N ARG A 119 -11.11 20.03 6.62
CA ARG A 119 -11.47 20.99 7.68
C ARG A 119 -10.33 21.96 7.94
N PRO A 120 -10.60 23.14 8.51
CA PRO A 120 -9.54 24.05 8.95
C PRO A 120 -8.51 23.35 9.84
N LEU A 121 -7.24 23.63 9.63
CA LEU A 121 -6.18 23.06 10.44
C LEU A 121 -6.08 23.81 11.78
N PRO A 122 -5.78 23.12 12.90
CA PRO A 122 -5.66 23.77 14.20
C PRO A 122 -4.58 24.86 14.25
N ASP A 123 -3.43 24.59 13.61
CA ASP A 123 -2.26 25.46 13.64
C ASP A 123 -2.24 26.49 12.50
N ASP A 124 -3.14 26.33 11.52
CA ASP A 124 -3.34 27.27 10.40
C ASP A 124 -4.81 27.21 9.94
N PRO A 125 -5.71 27.98 10.59
CA PRO A 125 -7.14 27.97 10.26
C PRO A 125 -7.46 28.47 8.85
N THR A 126 -6.50 29.09 8.15
CA THR A 126 -6.68 29.57 6.78
C THR A 126 -6.46 28.48 5.73
N SER A 127 -5.87 27.36 6.14
CA SER A 127 -5.67 26.18 5.32
C SER A 127 -6.56 25.03 5.81
N THR A 128 -6.81 24.06 4.94
CA THR A 128 -7.60 22.87 5.26
C THR A 128 -6.77 21.61 5.18
N GLY A 129 -7.20 20.54 5.86
CA GLY A 129 -6.60 19.21 5.77
C GLY A 129 -7.50 18.16 6.40
N TRP A 130 -7.08 16.89 6.33
CA TRP A 130 -7.79 15.80 6.98
C TRP A 130 -7.36 15.69 8.44
N VAL A 131 -8.18 16.23 9.33
CA VAL A 131 -7.93 16.26 10.78
C VAL A 131 -8.55 15.03 11.45
N CYS A 132 -7.76 14.34 12.27
CA CYS A 132 -8.17 13.21 13.09
C CYS A 132 -9.15 13.69 14.17
N THR A 133 -10.45 13.47 14.03
CA THR A 133 -11.45 13.96 15.00
C THR A 133 -12.14 12.86 15.81
N GLY A 134 -11.84 11.58 15.58
CA GLY A 134 -12.38 10.51 16.41
C GLY A 134 -12.24 9.09 15.83
N GLY A 135 -13.16 8.22 16.24
CA GLY A 135 -13.12 6.79 15.95
C GLY A 135 -12.19 6.02 16.89
N SER A 136 -11.96 4.74 16.59
CA SER A 136 -11.09 3.88 17.40
C SER A 136 -9.60 4.24 17.31
N THR A 137 -9.22 5.03 16.30
CA THR A 137 -7.81 5.36 16.04
C THR A 137 -7.44 6.76 16.52
N CYS A 138 -8.27 7.79 16.34
CA CYS A 138 -7.92 9.14 16.79
C CYS A 138 -8.25 9.31 18.28
N THR A 139 -7.26 9.15 19.14
CA THR A 139 -7.45 9.26 20.60
C THR A 139 -6.54 10.30 21.22
N THR A 140 -6.85 10.71 22.44
CA THR A 140 -5.94 11.53 23.25
C THR A 140 -4.70 10.73 23.66
N THR A 141 -4.86 9.43 23.93
CA THR A 141 -3.80 8.50 24.33
C THR A 141 -2.66 8.45 23.32
N ASN A 142 -2.96 8.29 22.03
CA ASN A 142 -1.96 8.30 20.97
C ASN A 142 -1.65 9.70 20.41
N LYS A 143 -2.20 10.76 21.02
CA LYS A 143 -1.94 12.17 20.70
C LYS A 143 -2.31 12.59 19.27
N LEU A 144 -3.21 11.86 18.63
CA LEU A 144 -3.67 12.17 17.27
C LEU A 144 -4.92 13.05 17.24
N LEU A 145 -5.76 13.00 18.29
CA LEU A 145 -7.02 13.73 18.31
C LEU A 145 -6.81 15.24 18.10
N GLY A 146 -7.59 15.81 17.18
CA GLY A 146 -7.54 17.22 16.81
C GLY A 146 -6.37 17.59 15.93
N LYS A 147 -5.60 16.64 15.38
CA LYS A 147 -4.44 16.93 14.52
C LYS A 147 -4.60 16.31 13.15
N GLU A 148 -4.00 16.94 12.16
CA GLU A 148 -3.73 16.24 10.90
C GLU A 148 -2.71 15.12 11.14
N VAL A 149 -2.87 14.00 10.45
CA VAL A 149 -1.88 12.92 10.41
C VAL A 149 -1.21 12.96 9.03
N PRO A 150 -0.06 13.65 8.86
CA PRO A 150 0.47 13.97 7.54
C PRO A 150 0.71 12.75 6.66
N LEU A 151 1.13 11.61 7.24
CA LEU A 151 1.32 10.37 6.50
C LEU A 151 0.02 9.87 5.84
N CYS A 152 -1.11 9.90 6.56
CA CYS A 152 -2.40 9.47 6.02
C CYS A 152 -2.81 10.38 4.85
N SER A 153 -2.69 11.70 5.04
CA SER A 153 -3.02 12.69 4.02
C SER A 153 -2.13 12.57 2.78
N MET A 154 -0.81 12.54 2.93
CA MET A 154 0.16 12.46 1.82
C MET A 154 0.04 11.15 1.03
N GLN A 155 -0.13 10.02 1.72
CA GLN A 155 -0.33 8.73 1.08
C GLN A 155 -1.61 8.76 0.23
N PHE A 156 -2.70 9.30 0.77
CA PHE A 156 -3.94 9.44 0.03
C PHE A 156 -3.85 10.43 -1.14
N LEU A 157 -3.04 11.49 -1.03
CA LEU A 157 -2.72 12.36 -2.19
C LEU A 157 -2.12 11.56 -3.35
N GLY A 158 -1.28 10.56 -3.07
CA GLY A 158 -0.75 9.65 -4.07
C GLY A 158 -1.85 8.86 -4.80
N LEU A 159 -2.86 8.35 -4.06
CA LEU A 159 -3.98 7.64 -4.66
C LEU A 159 -4.85 8.54 -5.54
N ILE A 160 -5.27 9.70 -5.03
CA ILE A 160 -6.14 10.60 -5.79
C ILE A 160 -5.41 11.23 -6.98
N GLY A 161 -4.10 11.44 -6.87
CA GLY A 161 -3.22 11.83 -7.99
C GLY A 161 -3.20 10.78 -9.10
N ALA A 162 -3.05 9.50 -8.72
CA ALA A 162 -3.10 8.39 -9.66
C ALA A 162 -4.48 8.26 -10.36
N ILE A 163 -5.59 8.55 -9.66
CA ILE A 163 -6.92 8.54 -10.30
C ILE A 163 -7.11 9.76 -11.21
N ALA A 164 -6.73 10.96 -10.75
CA ALA A 164 -6.87 12.18 -11.53
C ALA A 164 -6.09 12.12 -12.85
N THR A 165 -4.86 11.62 -12.80
CA THR A 165 -4.04 11.42 -14.00
C THR A 165 -4.57 10.30 -14.89
N ASN A 166 -5.16 9.24 -14.32
CA ASN A 166 -5.84 8.20 -15.09
C ASN A 166 -7.04 8.76 -15.88
N ILE A 167 -7.88 9.60 -15.26
CA ILE A 167 -8.98 10.30 -15.94
C ILE A 167 -8.44 11.14 -17.10
N VAL A 168 -7.37 11.92 -16.87
CA VAL A 168 -6.77 12.77 -17.90
C VAL A 168 -6.22 11.96 -19.07
N GLU A 169 -5.57 10.83 -18.81
CA GLU A 169 -4.97 9.96 -19.81
C GLU A 169 -6.02 9.21 -20.65
N ASN A 170 -7.08 8.70 -20.00
CA ASN A 170 -8.00 7.75 -20.62
C ASN A 170 -9.38 8.33 -20.96
N VAL A 171 -9.78 9.46 -20.36
CA VAL A 171 -11.10 10.06 -20.56
C VAL A 171 -10.97 11.43 -21.23
N ARG A 172 -11.41 11.50 -22.50
CA ARG A 172 -11.42 12.74 -23.28
C ARG A 172 -12.23 13.83 -22.55
N PRO A 173 -11.78 15.10 -22.55
CA PRO A 173 -12.47 16.17 -21.83
C PRO A 173 -13.97 16.31 -22.14
N ASP A 174 -14.38 16.11 -23.39
CA ASP A 174 -15.77 16.19 -23.85
C ASP A 174 -16.64 14.99 -23.43
N ARG A 175 -16.03 13.95 -22.86
CA ARG A 175 -16.67 12.70 -22.45
C ARG A 175 -16.65 12.49 -20.94
N ARG A 176 -16.02 13.39 -20.18
CA ARG A 176 -15.94 13.28 -18.73
C ARG A 176 -17.32 13.42 -18.11
N THR A 177 -17.62 12.56 -17.14
CA THR A 177 -18.84 12.69 -16.35
C THR A 177 -18.74 13.90 -15.41
N PRO A 178 -19.87 14.33 -14.80
CA PRO A 178 -19.83 15.34 -13.74
C PRO A 178 -18.99 14.90 -12.54
N ALA A 179 -19.00 13.61 -12.20
CA ALA A 179 -18.23 13.08 -11.08
C ALA A 179 -16.72 13.14 -11.35
N GLU A 180 -16.28 12.72 -12.54
CA GLU A 180 -14.89 12.82 -12.97
C GLU A 180 -14.39 14.27 -13.02
N SER A 181 -15.22 15.18 -13.55
CA SER A 181 -14.88 16.61 -13.63
C SER A 181 -14.73 17.25 -12.26
N ALA A 182 -15.68 16.98 -11.34
CA ALA A 182 -15.61 17.45 -9.97
C ALA A 182 -14.43 16.84 -9.20
N PHE A 183 -14.16 15.55 -9.41
CA PHE A 183 -13.02 14.88 -8.81
C PHE A 183 -11.69 15.49 -9.26
N LEU A 184 -11.53 15.77 -10.56
CA LEU A 184 -10.33 16.41 -11.10
C LEU A 184 -10.06 17.77 -10.44
N GLU A 185 -11.08 18.63 -10.33
CA GLU A 185 -10.95 19.95 -9.70
C GLU A 185 -10.59 19.82 -8.21
N ASN A 186 -11.30 18.96 -7.47
CA ASN A 186 -11.08 18.77 -6.04
C ASN A 186 -9.71 18.15 -5.75
N ALA A 187 -9.33 17.10 -6.47
CA ALA A 187 -8.06 16.41 -6.30
C ALA A 187 -6.89 17.33 -6.62
N SER A 188 -6.90 17.96 -7.80
CA SER A 188 -5.82 18.87 -8.24
C SER A 188 -5.65 20.08 -7.30
N SER A 189 -6.76 20.70 -6.89
CA SER A 189 -6.74 21.84 -5.97
C SER A 189 -6.23 21.44 -4.58
N THR A 190 -6.73 20.31 -4.05
CA THR A 190 -6.30 19.79 -2.75
C THR A 190 -4.82 19.44 -2.78
N MET A 191 -4.37 18.68 -3.78
CA MET A 191 -2.95 18.32 -3.92
C MET A 191 -2.06 19.57 -3.96
N ALA A 192 -2.40 20.58 -4.77
CA ALA A 192 -1.62 21.80 -4.88
C ALA A 192 -1.54 22.55 -3.53
N LEU A 193 -2.67 22.72 -2.84
CA LEU A 193 -2.73 23.39 -1.53
C LEU A 193 -1.90 22.66 -0.47
N GLN A 194 -2.10 21.35 -0.36
CA GLN A 194 -1.45 20.50 0.65
C GLN A 194 0.06 20.45 0.44
N VAL A 195 0.50 20.13 -0.78
CA VAL A 195 1.94 20.05 -1.11
C VAL A 195 2.60 21.41 -0.94
N ASN A 196 1.95 22.51 -1.36
CA ASN A 196 2.49 23.85 -1.14
C ASN A 196 2.71 24.17 0.33
N ARG A 197 1.75 23.82 1.20
CA ARG A 197 1.84 24.02 2.65
C ARG A 197 2.99 23.21 3.26
N TRP A 198 3.12 21.94 2.90
CA TRP A 198 4.16 21.07 3.47
C TRP A 198 5.57 21.34 2.95
N LEU A 199 5.71 21.92 1.75
CA LEU A 199 6.99 22.45 1.26
C LEU A 199 7.30 23.80 1.91
N SER A 200 7.41 23.78 3.25
CA SER A 200 7.72 24.94 4.10
C SER A 200 9.22 25.20 4.17
N PRO A 201 9.64 26.38 4.67
CA PRO A 201 11.04 26.66 4.97
C PRO A 201 11.67 25.63 5.91
N ASP A 202 10.94 25.18 6.93
CA ASP A 202 11.43 24.16 7.88
C ASP A 202 11.66 22.81 7.19
N TYR A 203 10.76 22.41 6.28
CA TYR A 203 10.97 21.20 5.49
C TYR A 203 12.18 21.35 4.57
N SER A 204 12.40 22.54 3.98
CA SER A 204 13.59 22.84 3.20
C SER A 204 14.87 22.68 4.00
N ALA A 205 14.95 23.28 5.19
CA ALA A 205 16.10 23.15 6.07
C ALA A 205 16.34 21.68 6.44
N TRP A 206 15.28 20.92 6.70
CA TRP A 206 15.39 19.50 7.02
C TRP A 206 15.82 18.61 5.83
N VAL A 207 15.47 18.98 4.59
CA VAL A 207 16.00 18.32 3.39
C VAL A 207 17.49 18.65 3.21
N ASP A 208 17.87 19.92 3.37
CA ASP A 208 19.26 20.39 3.26
C ASP A 208 20.17 19.68 4.27
N ASP A 209 19.76 19.62 5.53
CA ASP A 209 20.52 18.89 6.57
C ASP A 209 20.74 17.42 6.18
N ARG A 210 19.69 16.73 5.72
CA ARG A 210 19.74 15.30 5.40
C ARG A 210 20.52 14.98 4.13
N LEU A 211 20.65 15.91 3.19
CA LEU A 211 21.48 15.74 1.99
C LEU A 211 22.96 15.52 2.33
N HIS A 212 23.41 16.09 3.45
CA HIS A 212 24.80 15.99 3.90
C HIS A 212 25.06 14.85 4.90
N MET A 213 24.00 14.16 5.35
CA MET A 213 24.14 13.04 6.28
C MET A 213 24.55 11.77 5.54
N THR A 214 25.25 10.89 6.28
CA THR A 214 25.64 9.53 5.84
C THR A 214 25.16 8.52 6.88
N PRO A 215 25.19 7.20 6.60
CA PRO A 215 24.85 6.20 7.61
C PRO A 215 25.64 6.39 8.91
N THR A 216 26.94 6.74 8.84
CA THR A 216 27.78 6.93 10.02
C THR A 216 27.39 8.15 10.87
N SER A 217 26.60 9.09 10.33
CA SER A 217 26.03 10.22 11.07
C SER A 217 24.93 9.80 12.05
N VAL A 218 24.29 8.64 11.84
CA VAL A 218 23.30 8.08 12.77
C VAL A 218 24.02 7.51 13.98
N LYS A 219 23.79 8.09 15.17
CA LYS A 219 24.46 7.70 16.44
C LYS A 219 23.51 7.07 17.46
N ASP A 220 22.22 7.15 17.22
CA ASP A 220 21.16 6.66 18.10
C ASP A 220 20.03 6.02 17.26
N GLY A 221 18.99 5.55 17.94
CA GLY A 221 17.80 5.01 17.30
C GLY A 221 16.79 6.06 16.83
N SER A 222 17.18 7.33 16.67
CA SER A 222 16.25 8.37 16.21
C SER A 222 16.03 8.31 14.69
N ALA A 223 14.80 8.62 14.26
CA ALA A 223 14.45 8.70 12.83
C ALA A 223 14.83 10.03 12.16
N LYS A 224 15.67 10.85 12.82
CA LYS A 224 15.99 12.22 12.41
C LYS A 224 16.56 12.30 10.99
N TYR A 225 17.38 11.33 10.62
CA TYR A 225 18.13 11.32 9.36
C TYR A 225 17.57 10.35 8.32
N PHE A 226 16.44 9.70 8.59
CA PHE A 226 15.85 8.75 7.65
C PHE A 226 15.30 9.49 6.43
N TYR A 227 15.33 8.79 5.30
CA TYR A 227 14.41 9.07 4.22
C TYR A 227 13.04 8.49 4.62
N GLN A 228 12.04 9.36 4.75
CA GLN A 228 10.73 9.01 5.30
C GLN A 228 9.68 8.84 4.20
N ASP A 229 8.60 8.11 4.51
CA ASP A 229 7.44 7.93 3.61
C ASP A 229 6.91 9.27 3.06
N LYS A 230 6.88 10.31 3.91
CA LYS A 230 6.45 11.66 3.51
C LYS A 230 7.29 12.25 2.38
N ASP A 231 8.60 11.97 2.34
CA ASP A 231 9.47 12.49 1.29
C ASP A 231 9.12 11.83 -0.05
N LEU A 232 8.78 10.54 -0.04
CA LEU A 232 8.37 9.81 -1.22
C LEU A 232 7.03 10.33 -1.74
N TRP A 233 6.02 10.40 -0.87
CA TRP A 233 4.67 10.81 -1.27
C TRP A 233 4.58 12.25 -1.76
N LEU A 234 5.34 13.18 -1.17
CA LEU A 234 5.39 14.56 -1.69
C LEU A 234 5.91 14.61 -3.13
N LYS A 235 6.91 13.79 -3.48
CA LYS A 235 7.40 13.69 -4.86
C LYS A 235 6.39 13.04 -5.77
N THR A 236 5.69 12.00 -5.32
CA THR A 236 4.61 11.36 -6.08
C THR A 236 3.53 12.37 -6.42
N ALA A 237 3.02 13.11 -5.43
CA ALA A 237 2.01 14.14 -5.62
C ALA A 237 2.48 15.30 -6.52
N LEU A 238 3.74 15.75 -6.40
CA LEU A 238 4.32 16.73 -7.32
C LEU A 238 4.34 16.21 -8.76
N SER A 239 4.72 14.95 -8.94
CA SER A 239 4.83 14.35 -10.27
C SER A 239 3.46 14.28 -10.97
N ASP A 240 2.42 13.87 -10.25
CA ASP A 240 1.05 13.87 -10.77
C ASP A 240 0.52 15.30 -10.99
N LEU A 241 0.81 16.26 -10.10
CA LEU A 241 0.47 17.68 -10.31
C LEU A 241 1.09 18.24 -11.58
N ALA A 242 2.31 17.81 -11.93
CA ALA A 242 2.95 18.22 -13.17
C ALA A 242 2.15 17.74 -14.39
N GLU A 243 1.64 16.51 -14.36
CA GLU A 243 0.76 15.96 -15.41
C GLU A 243 -0.54 16.76 -15.53
N LEU A 244 -1.22 16.96 -14.41
CA LEU A 244 -2.51 17.66 -14.36
C LEU A 244 -2.37 19.10 -14.86
N GLN A 245 -1.26 19.77 -14.55
CA GLN A 245 -0.95 21.09 -15.10
C GLN A 245 -0.71 21.07 -16.61
N GLN A 246 0.03 20.08 -17.13
CA GLN A 246 0.25 19.95 -18.58
C GLN A 246 -1.04 19.63 -19.33
N ALA A 247 -1.95 18.89 -18.70
CA ALA A 247 -3.28 18.60 -19.21
C ALA A 247 -4.29 19.73 -19.03
N SER A 248 -3.86 20.89 -18.49
CA SER A 248 -4.71 22.06 -18.26
C SER A 248 -5.96 21.75 -17.44
N VAL A 249 -5.83 20.88 -16.42
CA VAL A 249 -6.92 20.59 -15.48
C VAL A 249 -7.28 21.88 -14.74
N ASN A 250 -8.58 22.21 -14.73
CA ASN A 250 -9.08 23.37 -14.01
C ASN A 250 -8.90 23.16 -12.50
N MET A 251 -8.08 24.01 -11.88
CA MET A 251 -7.95 24.09 -10.43
C MET A 251 -8.77 25.29 -9.94
N GLY A 252 -9.42 25.15 -8.79
CA GLY A 252 -10.03 26.30 -8.14
C GLY A 252 -8.99 27.39 -7.84
N THR A 253 -9.44 28.64 -7.67
CA THR A 253 -8.55 29.82 -7.52
C THR A 253 -7.42 29.62 -6.52
N ALA A 254 -7.73 29.05 -5.35
CA ALA A 254 -6.74 28.78 -4.31
C ALA A 254 -5.73 27.69 -4.73
N GLY A 255 -6.19 26.63 -5.39
CA GLY A 255 -5.34 25.56 -5.94
C GLY A 255 -4.40 26.08 -7.02
N ALA A 256 -4.91 26.88 -7.96
CA ALA A 256 -4.09 27.50 -9.01
C ALA A 256 -3.03 28.45 -8.42
N ALA A 257 -3.38 29.24 -7.41
CA ALA A 257 -2.44 30.09 -6.69
C ALA A 257 -1.36 29.28 -5.97
N ALA A 258 -1.74 28.18 -5.31
CA ALA A 258 -0.81 27.28 -4.63
C ALA A 258 0.14 26.58 -5.62
N LEU A 259 -0.35 26.15 -6.79
CA LEU A 259 0.51 25.59 -7.83
C LEU A 259 1.53 26.61 -8.34
N LYS A 260 1.12 27.86 -8.56
CA LYS A 260 2.03 28.93 -8.97
C LYS A 260 3.13 29.17 -7.91
N GLN A 261 2.79 29.09 -6.62
CA GLN A 261 3.79 29.15 -5.54
C GLN A 261 4.69 27.91 -5.53
N LEU A 262 4.18 26.71 -5.78
CA LEU A 262 5.02 25.51 -5.93
C LEU A 262 6.02 25.64 -7.07
N GLN A 263 5.60 26.21 -8.21
CA GLN A 263 6.48 26.45 -9.36
C GLN A 263 7.64 27.43 -9.07
N SER A 264 7.55 28.25 -8.01
CA SER A 264 8.66 29.09 -7.55
C SER A 264 9.59 28.39 -6.56
N LYS A 265 9.19 27.24 -5.98
CA LYS A 265 9.99 26.42 -5.04
C LYS A 265 10.92 25.43 -5.75
N ARG A 266 11.46 25.78 -6.93
CA ARG A 266 12.22 24.87 -7.80
C ARG A 266 13.46 24.29 -7.12
N ASP A 267 14.20 25.11 -6.37
CA ASP A 267 15.39 24.66 -5.64
C ASP A 267 15.06 23.56 -4.62
N LEU A 268 14.05 23.81 -3.77
CA LEU A 268 13.58 22.82 -2.80
C LEU A 268 13.11 21.53 -3.49
N ILE A 269 12.32 21.63 -4.55
CA ILE A 269 11.85 20.46 -5.30
C ILE A 269 13.06 19.68 -5.85
N ALA A 270 14.04 20.37 -6.46
CA ALA A 270 15.26 19.73 -6.95
C ALA A 270 16.05 19.02 -5.83
N LYS A 271 16.15 19.64 -4.65
CA LYS A 271 16.78 19.04 -3.46
C LYS A 271 16.04 17.81 -2.96
N MET A 272 14.71 17.76 -2.99
CA MET A 272 13.93 16.58 -2.60
C MET A 272 14.17 15.36 -3.50
N PHE A 273 14.25 15.58 -4.82
CA PHE A 273 14.59 14.52 -5.76
C PHE A 273 16.07 14.12 -5.63
N SER A 274 16.96 15.08 -5.41
CA SER A 274 18.38 14.83 -5.13
C SER A 274 18.56 14.00 -3.85
N LEU A 275 17.76 14.26 -2.82
CA LEU A 275 17.78 13.49 -1.58
C LEU A 275 17.37 12.04 -1.85
N PHE A 276 16.31 11.80 -2.62
CA PHE A 276 15.91 10.44 -3.00
C PHE A 276 17.05 9.70 -3.71
N LEU A 277 17.66 10.31 -4.73
CA LEU A 277 18.80 9.73 -5.43
C LEU A 277 19.99 9.47 -4.52
N LYS A 278 20.31 10.41 -3.62
CA LYS A 278 21.40 10.27 -2.64
C LYS A 278 21.16 9.13 -1.66
N ARG A 279 19.89 8.81 -1.38
CA ARG A 279 19.48 7.73 -0.48
C ARG A 279 19.23 6.41 -1.20
N THR A 280 19.20 6.39 -2.53
CA THR A 280 19.20 5.16 -3.30
C THR A 280 20.64 4.67 -3.52
N THR A 281 20.96 3.50 -2.98
CA THR A 281 22.21 2.79 -3.29
C THR A 281 21.95 1.87 -4.47
N ILE A 282 22.75 1.98 -5.53
CA ILE A 282 22.70 1.10 -6.69
C ILE A 282 23.94 0.21 -6.67
N GLU A 283 23.72 -1.10 -6.71
CA GLU A 283 24.78 -2.11 -6.69
C GLU A 283 24.69 -2.95 -7.96
N SER A 284 25.83 -3.39 -8.50
CA SER A 284 25.83 -4.33 -9.63
C SER A 284 25.40 -5.73 -9.17
N SER A 285 24.67 -6.44 -10.02
CA SER A 285 24.31 -7.84 -9.85
C SER A 285 24.42 -8.60 -11.17
N VAL A 286 24.29 -9.93 -11.11
CA VAL A 286 24.29 -10.81 -12.28
C VAL A 286 23.13 -10.50 -13.24
N TYR A 287 22.01 -10.01 -12.71
CA TYR A 287 20.78 -9.72 -13.46
C TYR A 287 20.62 -8.23 -13.80
N GLY A 288 21.64 -7.42 -13.53
CA GLY A 288 21.66 -5.98 -13.77
C GLY A 288 21.88 -5.17 -12.49
N PRO A 289 21.70 -3.85 -12.52
CA PRO A 289 21.75 -3.06 -11.28
C PRO A 289 20.62 -3.49 -10.34
N ARG A 290 20.87 -3.47 -9.02
CA ARG A 290 19.88 -3.63 -7.96
C ARG A 290 19.88 -2.40 -7.05
N ALA A 291 18.74 -2.05 -6.48
CA ALA A 291 18.59 -0.82 -5.70
C ALA A 291 18.05 -1.05 -4.28
N THR A 292 18.65 -0.33 -3.32
CA THR A 292 18.22 -0.27 -1.93
C THR A 292 18.00 1.19 -1.52
N LEU A 293 16.94 1.47 -0.78
CA LEU A 293 16.66 2.80 -0.25
C LEU A 293 17.13 2.91 1.21
N ASP A 294 17.87 3.99 1.49
CA ASP A 294 18.32 4.39 2.82
C ASP A 294 19.18 3.33 3.54
N LYS A 295 19.99 2.60 2.76
CA LYS A 295 20.92 1.55 3.22
C LYS A 295 21.78 2.03 4.40
N GLY A 296 21.70 1.33 5.52
CA GLY A 296 22.48 1.54 6.75
C GLY A 296 22.02 2.68 7.66
N TYR A 297 21.04 3.50 7.26
CA TYR A 297 20.50 4.55 8.13
C TYR A 297 19.62 3.98 9.24
N TRP A 298 19.00 2.83 8.99
CA TRP A 298 18.01 2.20 9.88
C TRP A 298 18.62 1.24 10.91
N ARG A 299 19.94 1.06 10.92
CA ARG A 299 20.63 0.02 11.71
C ARG A 299 20.47 0.15 13.22
N LEU A 300 20.35 1.38 13.73
CA LEU A 300 20.19 1.63 15.16
C LEU A 300 18.71 1.79 15.57
N TYR A 301 17.78 1.70 14.62
CA TYR A 301 16.36 1.83 14.92
C TYR A 301 15.88 0.63 15.74
N THR A 302 15.17 0.90 16.82
CA THR A 302 14.79 -0.10 17.82
C THR A 302 14.01 -1.28 17.23
N ASP A 303 13.20 -1.04 16.19
CA ASP A 303 12.40 -2.07 15.53
C ASP A 303 13.23 -3.10 14.76
N ASN A 304 14.49 -2.77 14.43
CA ASN A 304 15.37 -3.56 13.56
C ASN A 304 16.47 -4.29 14.34
N ARG A 305 16.48 -4.21 15.68
CA ARG A 305 17.55 -4.78 16.53
C ARG A 305 17.66 -6.32 16.51
N TYR A 306 16.76 -7.00 15.81
CA TYR A 306 16.74 -8.45 15.59
C TYR A 306 16.77 -8.82 14.11
N ALA A 307 17.14 -7.90 13.23
CA ALA A 307 16.99 -8.12 11.80
C ALA A 307 17.86 -9.25 11.22
N ARG A 308 18.96 -9.63 11.90
CA ARG A 308 19.76 -10.82 11.56
C ARG A 308 19.45 -12.05 12.42
N TYR A 309 18.63 -11.91 13.45
CA TYR A 309 18.19 -13.05 14.26
C TYR A 309 17.06 -13.77 13.51
N ASN A 310 17.36 -14.93 12.93
CA ASN A 310 16.47 -15.68 12.03
C ASN A 310 15.92 -16.99 12.62
N ASP A 311 16.10 -17.21 13.93
CA ASP A 311 15.54 -18.36 14.62
C ASP A 311 14.02 -18.30 14.69
N THR A 312 13.39 -19.47 14.87
CA THR A 312 11.93 -19.59 14.98
C THR A 312 11.38 -19.11 16.33
N ALA A 313 12.22 -19.03 17.36
CA ALA A 313 11.82 -18.62 18.70
C ALA A 313 11.65 -17.09 18.77
N SER A 314 10.46 -16.64 19.17
CA SER A 314 10.18 -15.20 19.37
C SER A 314 11.11 -14.58 20.43
N PRO A 315 11.78 -13.45 20.12
CA PRO A 315 12.62 -12.76 21.11
C PRO A 315 11.83 -12.19 22.28
N VAL A 316 10.53 -11.99 22.13
CA VAL A 316 9.63 -11.41 23.13
C VAL A 316 8.39 -12.29 23.29
N SER A 317 7.90 -12.42 24.52
CA SER A 317 6.53 -12.84 24.78
C SER A 317 5.69 -11.74 25.39
N CYS A 318 4.41 -11.79 25.07
CA CYS A 318 3.39 -10.88 25.54
C CYS A 318 2.37 -11.68 26.35
N ASN A 319 2.36 -11.47 27.66
CA ASN A 319 1.47 -12.17 28.60
C ASN A 319 0.61 -11.15 29.33
N LYS A 320 -0.57 -11.53 29.81
CA LYS A 320 -1.33 -10.68 30.73
C LYS A 320 -0.86 -10.92 32.17
N ASP A 321 -0.73 -9.86 32.94
CA ASP A 321 -0.55 -9.97 34.39
C ASP A 321 -1.87 -10.27 35.11
N ASP A 322 -1.80 -10.40 36.43
CA ASP A 322 -2.95 -10.68 37.30
C ASP A 322 -4.03 -9.58 37.23
N GLN A 323 -3.68 -8.38 36.75
CA GLN A 323 -4.62 -7.27 36.52
C GLN A 323 -5.09 -7.19 35.05
N GLY A 324 -4.75 -8.18 34.22
CA GLY A 324 -5.12 -8.23 32.80
C GLY A 324 -4.30 -7.30 31.91
N ARG A 325 -3.26 -6.63 32.41
CA ARG A 325 -2.40 -5.72 31.64
C ARG A 325 -1.37 -6.54 30.85
N MET A 326 -1.10 -6.12 29.62
CA MET A 326 -0.08 -6.77 28.79
C MET A 326 1.33 -6.46 29.34
N ILE A 327 2.05 -7.50 29.75
CA ILE A 327 3.46 -7.47 30.13
C ILE A 327 4.30 -8.09 29.01
N LYS A 328 5.35 -7.34 28.65
CA LYS A 328 6.41 -7.76 27.73
C LYS A 328 7.52 -8.46 28.51
N SER A 329 7.84 -9.70 28.14
CA SER A 329 8.99 -10.45 28.68
C SER A 329 9.99 -10.73 27.59
N LEU A 330 11.24 -10.31 27.80
CA LEU A 330 12.35 -10.57 26.88
C LEU A 330 12.82 -12.02 27.04
N ARG A 331 12.82 -12.78 25.95
CA ARG A 331 13.32 -14.16 25.89
C ARG A 331 14.71 -14.26 25.30
N VAL A 332 15.01 -13.39 24.33
CA VAL A 332 16.30 -13.32 23.65
C VAL A 332 16.84 -11.90 23.75
N GLN A 333 17.97 -11.73 24.42
CA GLN A 333 18.65 -10.44 24.48
C GLN A 333 19.22 -10.10 23.09
N SER A 334 18.98 -8.86 22.62
CA SER A 334 19.59 -8.40 21.37
C SER A 334 21.10 -8.23 21.55
N THR A 335 21.88 -8.76 20.61
CA THR A 335 23.34 -8.67 20.54
C THR A 335 23.76 -7.86 19.31
N PRO A 336 25.01 -7.34 19.25
CA PRO A 336 25.52 -6.68 18.06
C PRO A 336 25.44 -7.52 16.78
N ASP A 337 25.53 -8.85 16.89
CA ASP A 337 25.45 -9.76 15.74
C ASP A 337 24.05 -9.80 15.09
N TYR A 338 23.01 -9.41 15.84
CA TYR A 338 21.63 -9.35 15.33
C TYR A 338 21.31 -8.05 14.59
N ILE A 339 22.19 -7.06 14.69
CA ILE A 339 22.05 -5.76 14.05
C ILE A 339 22.67 -5.85 12.66
N ASP A 340 21.91 -5.48 11.62
CA ASP A 340 22.49 -5.27 10.30
C ASP A 340 23.00 -3.83 10.15
N VAL A 341 24.28 -3.67 9.82
CA VAL A 341 24.89 -2.36 9.54
C VAL A 341 24.38 -1.71 8.26
N ASP A 342 23.87 -2.52 7.33
CA ASP A 342 23.36 -2.11 6.02
C ASP A 342 21.82 -1.99 6.00
N MET A 343 21.18 -2.14 7.16
CA MET A 343 19.72 -2.12 7.31
C MET A 343 19.04 -1.02 6.52
N SER A 344 18.04 -1.42 5.73
CA SER A 344 17.22 -0.56 4.90
C SER A 344 15.75 -0.59 5.33
N TRP A 345 14.86 -0.07 4.48
CA TRP A 345 13.41 -0.25 4.65
C TRP A 345 13.03 -1.73 4.74
N ASP A 346 11.94 -2.04 5.44
CA ASP A 346 11.30 -3.35 5.35
C ASP A 346 10.41 -3.46 4.09
N ILE A 347 10.14 -4.69 3.66
CA ILE A 347 9.37 -4.97 2.44
C ILE A 347 7.94 -4.40 2.48
N SER A 348 7.37 -4.26 3.68
CA SER A 348 6.01 -3.72 3.84
C SER A 348 5.97 -2.20 3.67
N HIS A 349 7.04 -1.48 4.03
CA HIS A 349 7.15 -0.04 3.76
C HIS A 349 7.60 0.22 2.32
N ALA A 350 8.51 -0.60 1.79
CA ALA A 350 9.05 -0.46 0.43
C ALA A 350 7.98 -0.58 -0.66
N ARG A 351 6.80 -1.14 -0.38
CA ARG A 351 5.71 -1.26 -1.37
C ARG A 351 5.25 0.08 -1.93
N ARG A 352 5.47 1.18 -1.19
CA ARG A 352 5.20 2.55 -1.63
C ARG A 352 6.04 2.97 -2.84
N LEU A 353 7.18 2.31 -3.06
CA LEU A 353 8.03 2.54 -4.22
C LEU A 353 7.33 2.13 -5.52
N VAL A 354 6.42 1.15 -5.49
CA VAL A 354 5.70 0.70 -6.68
C VAL A 354 4.92 1.86 -7.32
N PRO A 355 3.91 2.47 -6.67
CA PRO A 355 3.19 3.59 -7.27
C PRO A 355 4.04 4.84 -7.44
N ALA A 356 5.02 5.10 -6.56
CA ALA A 356 5.86 6.28 -6.70
C ALA A 356 6.74 6.21 -7.96
N LEU A 357 7.39 5.08 -8.22
CA LEU A 357 8.23 4.89 -9.40
C LEU A 357 7.40 4.84 -10.69
N ASP A 358 6.23 4.21 -10.68
CA ASP A 358 5.28 4.26 -11.81
C ASP A 358 4.91 5.70 -12.17
N THR A 359 4.54 6.51 -11.17
CA THR A 359 4.26 7.93 -11.35
C THR A 359 5.49 8.70 -11.86
N PHE A 360 6.70 8.42 -11.36
CA PHE A 360 7.91 9.08 -11.84
C PHE A 360 8.24 8.75 -13.30
N VAL A 361 8.05 7.49 -13.71
CA VAL A 361 8.25 7.06 -15.10
C VAL A 361 7.30 7.82 -16.03
N ARG A 362 6.00 7.85 -15.70
CA ARG A 362 5.00 8.59 -16.49
C ARG A 362 5.30 10.08 -16.56
N ASN A 363 5.76 10.67 -15.46
CA ASN A 363 5.82 12.13 -15.32
C ASN A 363 7.20 12.76 -15.40
N LYS A 364 8.27 12.02 -15.71
CA LYS A 364 9.62 12.58 -15.85
C LYS A 364 9.68 13.86 -16.69
N ALA A 365 9.06 13.84 -17.87
CA ALA A 365 9.03 14.98 -18.78
C ALA A 365 8.18 16.15 -18.22
N ASN A 366 7.05 15.85 -17.60
CA ASN A 366 6.16 16.86 -17.02
C ASN A 366 6.80 17.55 -15.83
N ILE A 367 7.49 16.80 -14.95
CA ILE A 367 8.26 17.35 -13.83
C ILE A 367 9.30 18.35 -14.33
N THR A 368 10.02 18.03 -15.41
CA THR A 368 10.98 18.94 -16.03
C THR A 368 10.29 20.22 -16.52
N LYS A 369 9.17 20.10 -17.26
CA LYS A 369 8.46 21.24 -17.82
C LYS A 369 7.85 22.17 -16.75
N VAL A 370 7.26 21.59 -15.71
CA VAL A 370 6.49 22.35 -14.71
C VAL A 370 7.38 22.86 -13.57
N PHE A 371 8.30 22.03 -13.07
CA PHE A 371 9.12 22.35 -11.90
C PHE A 371 10.60 22.59 -12.23
N GLY A 372 11.03 22.38 -13.47
CA GLY A 372 12.40 22.65 -13.90
C GLY A 372 13.45 21.64 -13.41
N TYR A 373 13.04 20.48 -12.90
CA TYR A 373 13.98 19.45 -12.43
C TYR A 373 14.38 18.50 -13.57
N SER A 374 15.68 18.51 -13.94
CA SER A 374 16.23 17.81 -15.11
C SER A 374 17.55 17.07 -14.83
N SER A 375 17.65 16.39 -13.69
CA SER A 375 18.86 15.59 -13.38
C SER A 375 18.97 14.34 -14.25
N ASN A 376 20.11 14.14 -14.92
CA ASN A 376 20.40 12.90 -15.67
C ASN A 376 20.50 11.68 -14.76
N ALA A 377 20.86 11.87 -13.47
CA ALA A 377 20.87 10.78 -12.50
C ALA A 377 19.46 10.32 -12.11
N PHE A 378 18.43 11.14 -12.38
CA PHE A 378 17.04 10.75 -12.21
C PHE A 378 16.55 9.99 -13.45
N ASP A 379 16.85 8.69 -13.47
CA ASP A 379 16.30 7.75 -14.44
C ASP A 379 15.28 6.81 -13.77
N PRO A 380 14.00 7.18 -13.72
CA PRO A 380 12.98 6.39 -13.03
C PRO A 380 12.77 5.01 -13.64
N VAL A 381 13.00 4.81 -14.95
CA VAL A 381 12.87 3.49 -15.59
C VAL A 381 14.00 2.57 -15.13
N MET A 382 15.25 3.07 -15.12
CA MET A 382 16.38 2.32 -14.59
C MET A 382 16.23 2.04 -13.10
N LEU A 383 15.81 3.03 -12.31
CA LEU A 383 15.57 2.86 -10.87
C LEU A 383 14.50 1.80 -10.61
N GLN A 384 13.38 1.83 -11.32
CA GLN A 384 12.31 0.85 -11.19
C GLN A 384 12.79 -0.57 -11.53
N ARG A 385 13.54 -0.73 -12.62
CA ARG A 385 14.19 -2.02 -12.94
C ARG A 385 15.15 -2.46 -11.84
N ALA A 386 15.95 -1.55 -11.28
CA ALA A 386 16.90 -1.89 -10.22
C ALA A 386 16.20 -2.31 -8.92
N PHE A 387 15.08 -1.67 -8.55
CA PHE A 387 14.27 -2.11 -7.42
C PHE A 387 13.57 -3.46 -7.69
N ALA A 388 13.12 -3.71 -8.93
CA ALA A 388 12.59 -5.03 -9.32
C ALA A 388 13.67 -6.12 -9.20
N ASN A 389 14.88 -5.88 -9.70
CA ASN A 389 16.00 -6.79 -9.59
C ASN A 389 16.36 -7.09 -8.12
N GLN A 390 16.26 -6.12 -7.21
CA GLN A 390 16.50 -6.36 -5.79
C GLN A 390 15.55 -7.42 -5.20
N ILE A 391 14.28 -7.45 -5.64
CA ILE A 391 13.33 -8.49 -5.22
C ILE A 391 13.82 -9.86 -5.67
N VAL A 392 14.13 -9.98 -6.96
CA VAL A 392 14.52 -11.26 -7.56
C VAL A 392 15.82 -11.74 -6.97
N ASP A 393 16.80 -10.86 -6.81
CA ASP A 393 18.18 -11.23 -6.46
C ASP A 393 18.33 -11.57 -4.98
N THR A 394 17.69 -10.80 -4.11
CA THR A 394 18.04 -10.82 -2.68
C THR A 394 16.84 -11.11 -1.78
N ILE A 395 15.65 -10.62 -2.12
CA ILE A 395 14.48 -10.71 -1.22
C ILE A 395 13.76 -12.05 -1.37
N TRP A 396 13.61 -12.55 -2.60
CA TRP A 396 12.95 -13.82 -2.89
C TRP A 396 13.82 -15.01 -2.47
N ASN A 397 13.21 -15.97 -1.77
CA ASN A 397 13.85 -17.20 -1.27
C ASN A 397 14.28 -18.20 -2.35
N LYS A 398 14.14 -17.86 -3.64
CA LYS A 398 14.46 -18.72 -4.80
C LYS A 398 13.60 -19.98 -4.93
N ASP A 399 12.56 -20.14 -4.12
CA ASP A 399 11.58 -21.22 -4.25
C ASP A 399 10.42 -20.73 -5.12
N ARG A 400 10.27 -21.33 -6.30
CA ARG A 400 9.20 -21.00 -7.24
C ARG A 400 7.88 -21.68 -6.89
N THR A 401 7.92 -22.76 -6.12
CA THR A 401 6.73 -23.52 -5.71
C THR A 401 6.10 -22.89 -4.46
N HIS A 402 6.93 -22.47 -3.51
CA HIS A 402 6.53 -21.81 -2.27
C HIS A 402 7.27 -20.47 -2.11
N PRO A 403 6.94 -19.46 -2.94
CA PRO A 403 7.66 -18.20 -2.92
C PRO A 403 7.49 -17.50 -1.58
N LEU A 404 8.61 -17.16 -0.95
CA LEU A 404 8.66 -16.34 0.27
C LEU A 404 9.63 -15.18 0.06
N PHE A 405 9.41 -14.11 0.84
CA PHE A 405 10.12 -12.85 0.70
C PHE A 405 10.64 -12.41 2.06
N SER A 406 11.91 -11.98 2.09
CA SER A 406 12.56 -11.50 3.29
C SER A 406 11.82 -10.32 3.90
N ASN A 407 11.85 -10.20 5.24
CA ASN A 407 11.22 -9.08 5.93
C ASN A 407 11.85 -7.72 5.55
N PHE A 408 13.16 -7.69 5.27
CA PHE A 408 13.89 -6.47 4.96
C PHE A 408 14.27 -6.38 3.48
N TRP A 409 14.30 -5.16 2.94
CA TRP A 409 14.55 -4.89 1.52
C TRP A 409 15.98 -5.20 1.10
N ASP A 410 16.94 -5.17 2.03
CA ASP A 410 18.33 -5.58 1.83
C ASP A 410 18.51 -7.10 1.74
N GLY A 411 17.44 -7.88 1.94
CA GLY A 411 17.46 -9.35 1.92
C GLY A 411 17.53 -9.99 3.31
N GLN A 412 17.75 -9.20 4.37
CA GLN A 412 17.72 -9.77 5.72
C GLN A 412 16.32 -10.27 6.06
N ASN A 413 16.29 -11.37 6.81
CA ASN A 413 15.04 -12.06 7.11
C ASN A 413 14.91 -12.44 8.59
N GLY A 414 15.47 -11.64 9.48
CA GLY A 414 15.26 -11.82 10.91
C GLY A 414 13.94 -11.21 11.41
N TRP A 415 13.80 -11.17 12.74
CA TRP A 415 12.61 -10.63 13.40
C TRP A 415 12.52 -9.11 13.28
N TYR A 416 11.32 -8.60 13.01
CA TYR A 416 11.02 -7.17 12.89
C TYR A 416 9.99 -6.71 13.94
N ARG A 417 10.06 -5.43 14.37
CA ARG A 417 9.11 -4.81 15.33
C ARG A 417 8.89 -5.61 16.62
N VAL A 418 9.98 -6.20 17.11
CA VAL A 418 9.97 -7.05 18.30
C VAL A 418 9.56 -6.27 19.55
N GLY A 419 8.40 -6.59 20.10
CA GLY A 419 7.84 -5.90 21.26
C GLY A 419 7.45 -4.46 20.97
N TYR A 420 7.02 -4.17 19.74
CA TYR A 420 6.53 -2.87 19.30
C TYR A 420 5.21 -2.50 19.99
N ASP A 421 5.11 -1.23 20.39
CA ASP A 421 3.91 -0.57 20.91
C ASP A 421 3.84 0.84 20.29
N ASN A 422 2.70 1.20 19.74
CA ASN A 422 2.43 2.53 19.18
C ASN A 422 1.83 3.50 20.22
N GLY A 423 2.04 3.24 21.51
CA GLY A 423 1.51 4.00 22.62
C GLY A 423 0.09 3.60 23.01
N THR A 424 -0.39 2.44 22.55
CA THR A 424 -1.69 1.87 22.93
C THR A 424 -1.59 0.96 24.15
N GLY A 425 -0.37 0.59 24.55
CA GLY A 425 -0.14 -0.41 25.59
C GLY A 425 -0.31 -1.85 25.07
N GLU A 426 -0.44 -2.03 23.75
CA GLU A 426 -0.40 -3.34 23.13
C GLU A 426 1.02 -3.91 23.19
N CYS A 427 1.14 -5.22 23.40
CA CYS A 427 2.40 -5.94 23.25
C CYS A 427 2.29 -6.86 22.03
N ARG A 428 3.21 -6.68 21.07
CA ARG A 428 3.33 -7.54 19.89
C ARG A 428 4.65 -8.31 19.96
N SER A 429 4.61 -9.63 19.80
CA SER A 429 5.82 -10.47 19.81
C SER A 429 6.84 -10.03 18.75
N GLY A 430 6.35 -9.50 17.63
CA GLY A 430 7.13 -9.12 16.46
C GLY A 430 6.75 -9.95 15.26
N GLU A 431 7.33 -9.58 14.14
CA GLU A 431 7.18 -10.22 12.83
C GLU A 431 8.33 -11.21 12.65
N ALA A 432 8.00 -12.51 12.59
CA ALA A 432 8.96 -13.60 12.42
C ALA A 432 9.58 -13.60 11.01
N PRO A 433 10.68 -14.32 10.75
CA PRO A 433 11.20 -14.54 9.40
C PRO A 433 10.08 -14.91 8.40
N TYR A 434 10.06 -14.21 7.26
CA TYR A 434 9.04 -14.30 6.21
C TYR A 434 7.61 -13.87 6.59
N SER A 435 7.33 -13.36 7.79
CA SER A 435 5.96 -12.97 8.16
C SER A 435 5.48 -11.71 7.44
N LEU A 436 6.38 -10.92 6.83
CA LEU A 436 6.01 -9.82 5.94
C LEU A 436 5.90 -10.22 4.46
N ALA A 437 6.04 -11.51 4.12
CA ALA A 437 5.99 -11.98 2.74
C ALA A 437 4.67 -11.63 2.03
N TRP A 438 3.57 -11.52 2.77
CA TRP A 438 2.28 -11.03 2.26
C TRP A 438 2.35 -9.63 1.63
N SER A 439 3.36 -8.82 1.97
CA SER A 439 3.59 -7.52 1.34
C SER A 439 3.93 -7.64 -0.14
N PHE A 440 4.45 -8.78 -0.62
CA PHE A 440 4.69 -8.99 -2.05
C PHE A 440 3.38 -8.92 -2.86
N PRO A 441 2.38 -9.80 -2.63
CA PRO A 441 1.13 -9.77 -3.39
C PRO A 441 0.23 -8.56 -3.09
N THR A 442 0.26 -8.00 -1.87
CA THR A 442 -0.59 -6.85 -1.49
C THR A 442 0.10 -5.50 -1.70
N GLY A 443 1.40 -5.48 -1.97
CA GLY A 443 2.19 -4.28 -2.17
C GLY A 443 2.31 -3.85 -3.63
N SER A 444 1.52 -4.44 -4.53
CA SER A 444 1.59 -4.21 -5.98
C SER A 444 2.88 -4.65 -6.67
N TYR A 445 3.83 -5.28 -5.97
CA TYR A 445 5.09 -5.72 -6.56
C TYR A 445 4.94 -6.61 -7.82
N PRO A 446 3.90 -7.47 -7.97
CA PRO A 446 3.71 -8.21 -9.21
C PRO A 446 3.60 -7.34 -10.47
N GLN A 447 3.24 -6.07 -10.35
CA GLN A 447 3.21 -5.12 -11.47
C GLN A 447 4.60 -4.89 -12.09
N TRP A 448 5.66 -5.02 -11.29
CA TRP A 448 7.03 -4.96 -11.80
C TRP A 448 7.43 -6.18 -12.63
N GLY A 449 6.50 -7.14 -12.82
CA GLY A 449 6.60 -8.19 -13.83
C GLY A 449 6.82 -7.68 -15.27
N ALA A 450 6.56 -6.39 -15.53
CA ALA A 450 6.91 -5.71 -16.78
C ALA A 450 8.42 -5.47 -16.95
N PHE A 451 9.18 -5.43 -15.85
CA PHE A 451 10.64 -5.21 -15.84
C PHE A 451 11.41 -6.51 -15.62
N ASP A 452 10.86 -7.47 -14.88
CA ASP A 452 11.45 -8.78 -14.66
C ASP A 452 10.38 -9.89 -14.74
N SER A 453 10.53 -10.82 -15.68
CA SER A 453 9.56 -11.90 -15.91
C SER A 453 9.47 -12.89 -14.74
N THR A 454 10.51 -12.99 -13.89
CA THR A 454 10.49 -13.80 -12.68
C THR A 454 9.44 -13.28 -11.71
N ILE A 455 9.37 -11.97 -11.47
CA ILE A 455 8.35 -11.35 -10.60
C ILE A 455 6.94 -11.70 -11.10
N ARG A 456 6.73 -11.64 -12.42
CA ARG A 456 5.47 -12.03 -13.05
C ARG A 456 5.12 -13.49 -12.75
N THR A 457 6.09 -14.41 -12.89
CA THR A 457 5.90 -15.83 -12.55
C THR A 457 5.57 -16.02 -11.08
N LEU A 458 6.24 -15.33 -10.16
CA LEU A 458 6.00 -15.44 -8.71
C LEU A 458 4.59 -14.94 -8.34
N GLY A 459 4.15 -13.82 -8.90
CA GLY A 459 2.80 -13.30 -8.68
C GLY A 459 1.71 -14.25 -9.18
N ARG A 460 1.89 -14.83 -10.38
CA ARG A 460 0.97 -15.83 -10.94
C ARG A 460 0.95 -17.13 -10.13
N GLN A 461 2.11 -17.57 -9.63
CA GLN A 461 2.19 -18.72 -8.74
C GLN A 461 1.39 -18.49 -7.45
N LEU A 462 1.59 -17.34 -6.79
CA LEU A 462 0.85 -17.02 -5.56
C LEU A 462 -0.66 -17.01 -5.81
N TYR A 463 -1.11 -16.41 -6.92
CA TYR A 463 -2.51 -16.42 -7.33
C TYR A 463 -3.06 -17.86 -7.46
N GLN A 464 -2.29 -18.78 -8.04
CA GLN A 464 -2.67 -20.19 -8.15
C GLN A 464 -2.73 -20.91 -6.79
N LEU A 465 -1.71 -20.69 -5.94
CA LEU A 465 -1.63 -21.31 -4.62
C LEU A 465 -2.81 -20.92 -3.71
N VAL A 466 -3.31 -19.69 -3.80
CA VAL A 466 -4.48 -19.23 -3.03
C VAL A 466 -5.72 -20.10 -3.27
N SER A 467 -5.84 -20.70 -4.45
CA SER A 467 -6.96 -21.58 -4.81
C SER A 467 -6.65 -23.07 -4.72
N SER A 468 -5.42 -23.46 -4.34
CA SER A 468 -5.00 -24.86 -4.23
C SER A 468 -5.24 -25.40 -2.81
N PRO A 469 -6.05 -26.46 -2.63
CA PRO A 469 -6.23 -27.11 -1.33
C PRO A 469 -4.91 -27.62 -0.72
N GLU A 470 -3.99 -28.11 -1.54
CA GLU A 470 -2.69 -28.64 -1.12
C GLU A 470 -1.79 -27.53 -0.55
N ALA A 471 -1.94 -26.31 -1.05
CA ALA A 471 -1.19 -25.13 -0.60
C ALA A 471 -1.80 -24.45 0.64
N ALA A 472 -2.96 -24.91 1.15
CA ALA A 472 -3.65 -24.25 2.24
C ALA A 472 -2.76 -24.03 3.49
N PRO A 473 -1.99 -25.01 4.01
CA PRO A 473 -1.12 -24.76 5.16
C PRO A 473 -0.06 -23.67 4.93
N PHE A 474 0.42 -23.53 3.69
CA PHE A 474 1.37 -22.51 3.30
C PHE A 474 0.72 -21.13 3.22
N ILE A 475 -0.43 -21.02 2.56
CA ILE A 475 -1.22 -19.78 2.48
C ILE A 475 -1.67 -19.33 3.87
N ASP A 476 -2.12 -20.26 4.70
CA ASP A 476 -2.53 -20.03 6.08
C ASP A 476 -1.45 -19.38 6.93
N ARG A 477 -0.21 -19.81 6.73
CA ARG A 477 0.93 -19.36 7.50
C ARG A 477 1.50 -18.03 7.02
N TYR A 478 1.66 -17.84 5.71
CA TYR A 478 2.43 -16.72 5.16
C TYR A 478 1.59 -15.69 4.41
N TYR A 479 0.39 -16.06 3.95
CA TYR A 479 -0.50 -15.23 3.16
C TYR A 479 -1.97 -15.26 3.64
N PRO A 480 -2.25 -15.26 4.95
CA PRO A 480 -3.63 -15.40 5.45
C PRO A 480 -4.59 -14.29 4.99
N GLN A 481 -4.04 -13.15 4.54
CA GLN A 481 -4.77 -12.02 4.00
C GLN A 481 -5.39 -12.32 2.63
N LEU A 482 -4.85 -13.26 1.87
CA LEU A 482 -5.34 -13.61 0.52
C LEU A 482 -6.41 -14.70 0.53
N LYS A 483 -6.73 -15.27 1.69
CA LYS A 483 -7.72 -16.35 1.78
C LYS A 483 -9.07 -15.90 1.22
N PRO A 484 -9.74 -16.72 0.41
CA PRO A 484 -11.11 -16.43 -0.01
C PRO A 484 -12.01 -16.18 1.20
N SER A 485 -12.79 -15.11 1.14
CA SER A 485 -13.79 -14.84 2.18
C SER A 485 -15.02 -15.73 1.99
N SER A 486 -15.63 -16.16 3.10
CA SER A 486 -16.97 -16.76 3.09
C SER A 486 -18.08 -15.71 3.05
N THR A 487 -17.79 -14.45 3.40
CA THR A 487 -18.76 -13.34 3.41
C THR A 487 -18.32 -12.17 2.52
N PRO A 488 -19.21 -11.58 1.70
CA PRO A 488 -18.88 -10.38 0.93
C PRO A 488 -18.49 -9.22 1.87
N LYS A 489 -17.57 -8.35 1.42
CA LYS A 489 -17.04 -7.16 2.14
C LYS A 489 -16.00 -7.45 3.23
N GLU A 490 -15.40 -8.64 3.26
CA GLU A 490 -14.21 -8.85 4.09
C GLU A 490 -12.98 -8.22 3.45
N ILE A 491 -12.07 -7.72 4.29
CA ILE A 491 -10.79 -7.14 3.89
C ILE A 491 -9.95 -8.08 3.01
N ARG A 492 -10.18 -9.40 3.09
CA ARG A 492 -9.49 -10.41 2.30
C ARG A 492 -9.83 -10.35 0.81
N ASP A 493 -11.10 -10.06 0.46
CA ASP A 493 -11.50 -9.87 -0.93
C ASP A 493 -10.78 -8.65 -1.55
N ILE A 494 -10.47 -7.65 -0.74
CA ILE A 494 -9.75 -6.44 -1.16
C ILE A 494 -8.27 -6.75 -1.40
N TRP A 495 -7.65 -7.59 -0.56
CA TRP A 495 -6.29 -8.06 -0.83
C TRP A 495 -6.22 -8.97 -2.05
N MET A 496 -7.26 -9.77 -2.29
CA MET A 496 -7.36 -10.56 -3.53
C MET A 496 -7.54 -9.65 -4.76
N LEU A 497 -8.33 -8.58 -4.65
CA LEU A 497 -8.46 -7.55 -5.68
C LEU A 497 -7.09 -6.93 -5.99
N THR A 498 -6.32 -6.60 -4.96
CA THR A 498 -4.98 -6.01 -5.08
C THR A 498 -4.03 -6.92 -5.86
N LEU A 499 -3.96 -8.21 -5.49
CA LEU A 499 -3.14 -9.20 -6.18
C LEU A 499 -3.60 -9.38 -7.63
N ALA A 500 -4.89 -9.65 -7.87
CA ALA A 500 -5.42 -9.86 -9.22
C ALA A 500 -5.14 -8.67 -10.13
N SER A 501 -5.43 -7.45 -9.64
CA SER A 501 -5.19 -6.19 -10.37
C SER A 501 -3.72 -5.98 -10.73
N SER A 502 -2.80 -6.46 -9.89
CA SER A 502 -1.36 -6.33 -10.12
C SER A 502 -0.82 -7.26 -11.21
N LEU A 503 -1.57 -8.30 -11.58
CA LEU A 503 -1.17 -9.29 -12.59
C LEU A 503 -1.69 -8.97 -13.99
N ILE A 504 -2.70 -8.10 -14.09
CA ILE A 504 -3.42 -7.83 -15.33
C ILE A 504 -2.75 -6.73 -16.14
N GLY A 505 -2.55 -7.00 -17.44
CA GLY A 505 -2.01 -6.03 -18.39
C GLY A 505 -0.52 -5.70 -18.20
N ALA A 506 0.22 -6.53 -17.47
CA ALA A 506 1.66 -6.39 -17.18
C ALA A 506 2.55 -7.33 -18.00
#